data_AF-A0A967HNW9-F1
#
_entry.id   AF-A0A967HNW9-F1
#
_cell.length_a   1.000
_cell.length_b   1.000
_cell.length_c   1.000
_cell.angle_alpha   90.00
_cell.angle_beta   90.00
_cell.angle_gamma   90.00
#
_symmetry.space_group_name_H-M   'P 1'
#
loop_
_entity.id
_entity.type
_entity.pdbx_description
1 polymer ?
#
loop_
_entity_poly.entity_id
_entity_poly.type
_entity_poly.pdbx_seq_one_letter_code
_entity_poly.pdbx_strand_id
1 'polypeptide(L)'
;TRAVGLARIYVSGERAEFFVDEAVGSDDHAGTRSAPFATIQHGIDAAASSGVADVFVAGGSYVETLSLATGVAVYGGYDPATWMRDPDLFRTDVFGGKTAIVADGVEEAVLDGVRVWSADATEPGESSVGIRLTDSRAVAITGNVITAGRGGAGTGSANQPAAPNGEPGVTGFEGGVRITIPPGGAGGQGGAGGFDGGAGGQGQVG
;
A
#
# COMPACT_ATOMS: atom_id res chain seq x y z
N THR A 1 22.88 -16.32 -15.26
CA THR A 1 21.72 -16.92 -14.57
C THR A 1 20.61 -17.02 -15.61
N ARG A 2 20.25 -18.24 -16.05
CA ARG A 2 19.27 -18.43 -17.12
C ARG A 2 17.87 -18.35 -16.49
N ALA A 3 17.09 -17.33 -16.84
CA ALA A 3 15.70 -17.25 -16.43
C ALA A 3 14.95 -18.42 -17.10
N VAL A 4 14.47 -19.36 -16.30
CA VAL A 4 13.53 -20.37 -16.77
C VAL A 4 12.16 -19.69 -16.74
N GLY A 5 11.72 -19.18 -17.88
CA GLY A 5 10.36 -18.68 -18.04
C GLY A 5 9.39 -19.87 -17.95
N LEU A 6 8.44 -19.80 -17.01
CA LEU A 6 7.33 -20.74 -16.95
C LEU A 6 6.43 -20.47 -18.16
N ALA A 7 6.41 -21.40 -19.12
CA ALA A 7 5.39 -21.40 -20.17
C ALA A 7 4.15 -22.11 -19.63
N ARG A 8 3.07 -21.36 -19.36
CA ARG A 8 1.74 -21.94 -19.14
C ARG A 8 1.08 -22.11 -20.50
N ILE A 9 0.81 -23.36 -20.88
CA ILE A 9 0.03 -23.71 -22.07
C ILE A 9 -1.43 -23.80 -21.61
N TYR A 10 -2.30 -22.96 -22.17
CA TYR A 10 -3.74 -23.01 -21.94
C TYR A 10 -4.38 -23.81 -23.07
N VAL A 11 -5.17 -24.82 -22.73
CA VAL A 11 -6.01 -25.56 -23.68
C VAL A 11 -7.39 -24.90 -23.67
N SER A 12 -7.85 -24.39 -24.83
CA SER A 12 -9.17 -23.75 -24.92
C SER A 12 -10.27 -24.73 -24.48
N GLY A 13 -11.11 -24.32 -23.53
CA GLY A 13 -12.30 -25.07 -23.09
C GLY A 13 -12.24 -25.73 -21.71
N GLU A 14 -11.10 -25.69 -21.01
CA GLU A 14 -11.03 -26.16 -19.60
C GLU A 14 -11.38 -25.07 -18.57
N ARG A 15 -11.33 -23.80 -18.96
CA ARG A 15 -11.69 -22.64 -18.15
C ARG A 15 -12.73 -21.80 -18.88
N ALA A 16 -13.64 -21.17 -18.13
CA ALA A 16 -14.48 -20.14 -18.72
C ALA A 16 -13.62 -18.93 -19.08
N GLU A 17 -13.95 -18.26 -20.20
CA GLU A 17 -13.20 -17.12 -20.72
C GLU A 17 -14.14 -15.91 -20.79
N PHE A 18 -13.71 -14.80 -20.19
CA PHE A 18 -14.43 -13.53 -20.25
C PHE A 18 -13.54 -12.42 -20.83
N PHE A 19 -14.13 -11.55 -21.63
CA PHE A 19 -13.44 -10.49 -22.35
C PHE A 19 -13.98 -9.13 -21.88
N VAL A 20 -13.06 -8.20 -21.65
CA VAL A 20 -13.35 -6.86 -21.13
C VAL A 20 -12.72 -5.81 -22.04
N ASP A 21 -13.51 -4.83 -22.48
CA ASP A 21 -13.09 -3.70 -23.29
C ASP A 21 -13.88 -2.45 -22.87
N GLU A 22 -13.19 -1.45 -22.33
CA GLU A 22 -13.84 -0.22 -21.83
C GLU A 22 -14.49 0.60 -22.95
N ALA A 23 -13.94 0.57 -24.17
CA ALA A 23 -14.34 1.47 -25.22
C ALA A 23 -15.64 1.03 -25.93
N VAL A 24 -15.86 -0.29 -26.02
CA VAL A 24 -17.01 -0.87 -26.76
C VAL A 24 -17.83 -1.86 -25.93
N GLY A 25 -17.38 -2.19 -24.72
CA GLY A 25 -18.04 -3.14 -23.86
C GLY A 25 -19.32 -2.61 -23.20
N SER A 26 -20.07 -3.53 -22.62
CA SER A 26 -21.21 -3.26 -21.75
C SER A 26 -21.31 -4.39 -20.72
N ASP A 27 -21.59 -4.06 -19.47
CA ASP A 27 -21.77 -5.06 -18.42
C ASP A 27 -23.10 -5.84 -18.56
N ASP A 28 -23.95 -5.46 -19.52
CA ASP A 28 -25.11 -6.25 -19.96
C ASP A 28 -24.75 -7.29 -21.04
N HIS A 29 -23.52 -7.27 -21.57
CA HIS A 29 -23.07 -8.25 -22.55
C HIS A 29 -22.79 -9.62 -21.93
N ALA A 30 -22.46 -10.60 -22.76
CA ALA A 30 -22.12 -11.96 -22.30
C ALA A 30 -20.63 -12.14 -21.97
N GLY A 31 -19.80 -11.08 -22.07
CA GLY A 31 -18.37 -11.15 -21.84
C GLY A 31 -17.60 -11.95 -22.90
N THR A 32 -18.07 -11.97 -24.15
CA THR A 32 -17.42 -12.66 -25.28
C THR A 32 -16.56 -11.68 -26.07
N ARG A 33 -15.65 -12.16 -26.93
CA ARG A 33 -14.84 -11.27 -27.81
C ARG A 33 -15.66 -10.30 -28.65
N SER A 34 -16.86 -10.70 -29.09
CA SER A 34 -17.76 -9.87 -29.92
C SER A 34 -18.75 -9.03 -29.10
N ALA A 35 -18.89 -9.34 -27.82
CA ALA A 35 -19.75 -8.61 -26.88
C ALA A 35 -19.05 -8.62 -25.51
N PRO A 36 -17.98 -7.82 -25.35
CA PRO A 36 -17.18 -7.80 -24.13
C PRO A 36 -17.89 -7.01 -23.03
N PHE A 37 -17.51 -7.26 -21.78
CA PHE A 37 -17.90 -6.43 -20.65
C PHE A 37 -17.20 -5.07 -20.71
N ALA A 38 -17.78 -4.05 -20.06
CA ALA A 38 -17.17 -2.72 -19.99
C ALA A 38 -16.14 -2.63 -18.84
N THR A 39 -16.42 -3.28 -17.71
CA THR A 39 -15.60 -3.17 -16.50
C THR A 39 -14.85 -4.45 -16.18
N ILE A 40 -13.66 -4.32 -15.60
CA ILE A 40 -12.83 -5.46 -15.18
C ILE A 40 -13.49 -6.15 -13.98
N GLN A 41 -14.03 -5.38 -13.03
CA GLN A 41 -14.67 -5.97 -11.87
C GLN A 41 -15.85 -6.87 -12.26
N HIS A 42 -16.68 -6.45 -13.22
CA HIS A 42 -17.77 -7.29 -13.70
C HIS A 42 -17.24 -8.59 -14.33
N GLY A 43 -16.16 -8.51 -15.10
CA GLY A 43 -15.47 -9.70 -15.64
C GLY A 43 -14.98 -10.65 -14.54
N ILE A 44 -14.43 -10.11 -13.44
CA ILE A 44 -13.99 -10.91 -12.29
C ILE A 44 -15.19 -11.58 -11.60
N ASP A 45 -16.28 -10.86 -11.40
CA ASP A 45 -17.48 -11.40 -10.74
C ASP A 45 -18.12 -12.53 -11.57
N ALA A 46 -18.21 -12.34 -12.89
CA ALA A 46 -18.67 -13.37 -13.82
C ALA A 46 -17.75 -14.59 -13.83
N ALA A 47 -16.43 -14.37 -13.85
CA ALA A 47 -15.42 -15.42 -13.76
C ALA A 47 -15.53 -16.24 -12.47
N ALA A 48 -15.67 -15.57 -11.33
CA ALA A 48 -15.81 -16.22 -10.02
C ALA A 48 -17.04 -17.14 -9.95
N SER A 49 -18.15 -16.73 -10.58
CA SER A 49 -19.37 -17.55 -10.64
C SER A 49 -19.19 -18.86 -11.43
N SER A 50 -18.18 -18.93 -12.30
CA SER A 50 -17.85 -20.11 -13.11
C SER A 50 -16.82 -21.04 -12.44
N GLY A 51 -16.32 -20.67 -11.25
CA GLY A 51 -15.27 -21.40 -10.54
C GLY A 51 -13.88 -20.98 -11.00
N VAL A 52 -13.31 -21.71 -11.96
CA VAL A 52 -11.97 -21.42 -12.50
C VAL A 52 -12.11 -20.79 -13.89
N ALA A 53 -11.69 -19.55 -14.01
CA ALA A 53 -11.94 -18.76 -15.21
C ALA A 53 -10.85 -17.70 -15.46
N ASP A 54 -10.69 -17.35 -16.73
CA ASP A 54 -9.73 -16.37 -17.18
C ASP A 54 -10.47 -15.11 -17.69
N VAL A 55 -9.97 -13.94 -17.33
CA VAL A 55 -10.47 -12.62 -17.73
C VAL A 55 -9.40 -11.95 -18.59
N PHE A 56 -9.72 -11.70 -19.86
CA PHE A 56 -8.84 -11.05 -20.81
C PHE A 56 -9.26 -9.59 -20.98
N VAL A 57 -8.34 -8.67 -20.68
CA VAL A 57 -8.64 -7.25 -20.64
C VAL A 57 -7.90 -6.54 -21.76
N ALA A 58 -8.66 -5.83 -22.59
CA ALA A 58 -8.13 -4.99 -23.65
C ALA A 58 -7.26 -3.85 -23.09
N GLY A 59 -6.41 -3.29 -23.95
CA GLY A 59 -5.73 -2.04 -23.66
C GLY A 59 -6.75 -0.91 -23.51
N GLY A 60 -6.63 -0.13 -22.44
CA GLY A 60 -7.65 0.84 -22.05
C GLY A 60 -7.35 1.47 -20.68
N SER A 61 -8.20 2.41 -20.28
CA SER A 61 -8.13 3.09 -18.98
C SER A 61 -9.37 2.77 -18.15
N TYR A 62 -9.18 2.01 -17.08
CA TYR A 62 -10.24 1.49 -16.23
C TYR A 62 -10.23 2.21 -14.89
N VAL A 63 -11.25 3.01 -14.61
CA VAL A 63 -11.37 3.78 -13.35
C VAL A 63 -12.25 3.02 -12.37
N GLU A 64 -11.65 2.05 -11.69
CA GLU A 64 -12.34 1.15 -10.78
C GLU A 64 -11.36 0.56 -9.74
N THR A 65 -11.90 0.12 -8.61
CA THR A 65 -11.15 -0.66 -7.61
C THR A 65 -11.45 -2.13 -7.83
N LEU A 66 -10.41 -2.95 -7.91
CA LEU A 66 -10.58 -4.38 -8.18
C LEU A 66 -10.55 -5.21 -6.90
N SER A 67 -11.48 -6.13 -6.77
CA SER A 67 -11.51 -7.20 -5.77
C SER A 67 -11.23 -8.51 -6.48
N LEU A 68 -10.04 -9.07 -6.28
CA LEU A 68 -9.67 -10.36 -6.87
C LEU A 68 -10.53 -11.48 -6.25
N ALA A 69 -10.74 -12.54 -7.02
CA ALA A 69 -11.56 -13.69 -6.61
C ALA A 69 -10.79 -15.00 -6.77
N THR A 70 -11.19 -16.00 -5.97
CA THR A 70 -10.57 -17.32 -5.96
C THR A 70 -10.72 -18.00 -7.32
N GLY A 71 -9.64 -18.60 -7.83
CA GLY A 71 -9.64 -19.31 -9.12
C GLY A 71 -9.72 -18.41 -10.35
N VAL A 72 -9.73 -17.08 -10.19
CA VAL A 72 -9.82 -16.12 -11.29
C VAL A 72 -8.45 -15.61 -11.70
N ALA A 73 -8.18 -15.64 -12.99
CA ALA A 73 -6.95 -15.10 -13.57
C ALA A 73 -7.24 -13.93 -14.50
N VAL A 74 -6.71 -12.74 -14.18
CA VAL A 74 -6.88 -11.52 -14.96
C VAL A 74 -5.60 -11.24 -15.75
N TYR A 75 -5.73 -11.10 -17.06
CA TYR A 75 -4.65 -10.81 -17.98
C TYR A 75 -4.94 -9.52 -18.76
N GLY A 76 -4.20 -8.46 -18.48
CA GLY A 76 -4.18 -7.23 -19.28
C GLY A 76 -3.28 -7.36 -20.51
N GLY A 77 -3.34 -6.38 -21.40
CA GLY A 77 -2.41 -6.30 -22.52
C GLY A 77 -2.97 -6.73 -23.87
N TYR A 78 -4.29 -6.77 -24.06
CA TYR A 78 -4.89 -7.29 -25.30
C TYR A 78 -5.24 -6.18 -26.29
N ASP A 79 -4.98 -6.43 -27.57
CA ASP A 79 -5.51 -5.61 -28.67
C ASP A 79 -7.05 -5.67 -28.67
N PRO A 80 -7.77 -4.53 -28.55
CA PRO A 80 -9.23 -4.52 -28.56
C PRO A 80 -9.85 -5.03 -29.88
N ALA A 81 -9.11 -4.94 -31.00
CA ALA A 81 -9.61 -5.38 -32.30
C ALA A 81 -9.32 -6.87 -32.57
N THR A 82 -8.14 -7.36 -32.17
CA THR A 82 -7.66 -8.70 -32.55
C THR A 82 -7.57 -9.69 -31.40
N TRP A 83 -7.64 -9.21 -30.15
CA TRP A 83 -7.37 -9.98 -28.95
C TRP A 83 -6.00 -10.70 -28.97
N MET A 84 -5.04 -10.13 -29.71
CA MET A 84 -3.64 -10.52 -29.60
C MET A 84 -3.01 -9.81 -28.41
N ARG A 85 -2.24 -10.56 -27.61
CA ARG A 85 -1.66 -10.03 -26.38
C ARG A 85 -0.27 -9.45 -26.61
N ASP A 86 -0.12 -8.17 -26.31
CA ASP A 86 1.16 -7.46 -26.18
C ASP A 86 0.98 -6.39 -25.08
N PRO A 87 1.37 -6.68 -23.83
CA PRO A 87 1.14 -5.78 -22.69
C PRO A 87 1.98 -4.50 -22.74
N ASP A 88 3.05 -4.47 -23.54
CA ASP A 88 3.86 -3.26 -23.72
C ASP A 88 3.18 -2.28 -24.68
N LEU A 89 2.52 -2.81 -25.72
CA LEU A 89 1.80 -2.06 -26.75
C LEU A 89 0.36 -1.70 -26.34
N PHE A 90 -0.41 -2.67 -25.85
CA PHE A 90 -1.83 -2.53 -25.54
C PHE A 90 -2.06 -2.42 -24.04
N ARG A 91 -1.56 -1.33 -23.45
CA ARG A 91 -1.53 -1.14 -21.99
C ARG A 91 -2.92 -1.12 -21.38
N THR A 92 -3.13 -1.97 -20.37
CA THR A 92 -4.30 -1.95 -19.50
C THR A 92 -3.96 -1.14 -18.24
N ASP A 93 -4.42 0.10 -18.20
CA ASP A 93 -4.19 1.03 -17.09
C ASP A 93 -5.41 1.03 -16.14
N VAL A 94 -5.20 0.74 -14.85
CA VAL A 94 -6.23 0.64 -13.80
C VAL A 94 -6.02 1.75 -12.77
N PHE A 95 -7.01 2.61 -12.61
CA PHE A 95 -7.03 3.73 -11.67
C PHE A 95 -8.01 3.44 -10.53
N GLY A 96 -7.49 2.84 -9.46
CA GLY A 96 -8.29 2.47 -8.31
C GLY A 96 -8.34 3.55 -7.23
N GLY A 97 -9.10 3.25 -6.16
CA GLY A 97 -9.16 4.10 -4.98
C GLY A 97 -7.86 4.10 -4.17
N LYS A 98 -7.93 4.56 -2.92
CA LYS A 98 -6.78 4.57 -1.99
C LYS A 98 -6.20 3.18 -1.76
N THR A 99 -6.99 2.13 -1.91
CA THR A 99 -6.49 0.77 -2.13
C THR A 99 -6.99 0.33 -3.49
N ALA A 100 -6.10 0.23 -4.49
CA ALA A 100 -6.54 0.05 -5.88
C ALA A 100 -6.98 -1.39 -6.19
N ILE A 101 -6.29 -2.38 -5.62
CA ILE A 101 -6.65 -3.78 -5.75
C ILE A 101 -6.65 -4.44 -4.36
N VAL A 102 -7.70 -5.21 -4.07
CA VAL A 102 -7.85 -5.97 -2.83
C VAL A 102 -8.02 -7.46 -3.12
N ALA A 103 -7.50 -8.28 -2.24
CA ALA A 103 -7.85 -9.69 -2.14
C ALA A 103 -7.92 -10.04 -0.65
N ASP A 104 -9.03 -10.66 -0.24
CA ASP A 104 -9.27 -11.05 1.14
C ASP A 104 -9.77 -12.49 1.18
N GLY A 105 -9.00 -13.40 1.76
CA GLY A 105 -9.32 -14.83 1.76
C GLY A 105 -9.30 -15.48 0.37
N VAL A 106 -8.52 -14.95 -0.58
CA VAL A 106 -8.51 -15.39 -1.99
C VAL A 106 -7.44 -16.46 -2.24
N GLU A 107 -7.76 -17.42 -3.10
CA GLU A 107 -6.88 -18.54 -3.44
C GLU A 107 -6.71 -18.70 -4.95
N GLU A 108 -5.52 -19.09 -5.40
CA GLU A 108 -5.25 -19.44 -6.81
C GLU A 108 -5.61 -18.34 -7.84
N ALA A 109 -5.55 -17.07 -7.42
CA ALA A 109 -5.79 -15.94 -8.30
C ALA A 109 -4.53 -15.55 -9.08
N VAL A 110 -4.72 -14.97 -10.27
CA VAL A 110 -3.63 -14.40 -11.07
C VAL A 110 -4.00 -12.98 -11.49
N LEU A 111 -3.03 -12.08 -11.41
CA LEU A 111 -3.09 -10.76 -12.02
C LEU A 111 -1.82 -10.56 -12.84
N ASP A 112 -1.96 -10.41 -14.16
CA ASP A 112 -0.83 -10.29 -15.06
C ASP A 112 -0.98 -9.19 -16.12
N GLY A 113 0.08 -8.42 -16.33
CA GLY A 113 0.18 -7.44 -17.43
C GLY A 113 -0.72 -6.21 -17.29
N VAL A 114 -1.04 -5.78 -16.06
CA VAL A 114 -1.77 -4.54 -15.80
C VAL A 114 -0.86 -3.47 -15.20
N ARG A 115 -1.24 -2.21 -15.39
CA ARG A 115 -0.59 -1.05 -14.77
C ARG A 115 -1.58 -0.42 -13.79
N VAL A 116 -1.21 -0.30 -12.53
CA VAL A 116 -2.12 0.03 -11.43
C VAL A 116 -1.69 1.34 -10.78
N TRP A 117 -2.65 2.24 -10.59
CA TRP A 117 -2.50 3.46 -9.79
C TRP A 117 -3.49 3.45 -8.64
N SER A 118 -3.00 3.65 -7.41
CA SER A 118 -3.87 3.98 -6.28
C SER A 118 -3.96 5.49 -6.09
N ALA A 119 -5.14 5.96 -5.69
CA ALA A 119 -5.37 7.37 -5.40
C ALA A 119 -4.55 7.84 -4.18
N ASP A 120 -4.20 9.14 -4.15
CA ASP A 120 -3.62 9.78 -2.97
C ASP A 120 -4.55 9.62 -1.76
N ALA A 121 -3.95 9.39 -0.58
CA ALA A 121 -4.64 9.58 0.68
C ALA A 121 -4.85 11.07 0.93
N THR A 122 -6.08 11.44 1.32
CA THR A 122 -6.48 12.85 1.49
C THR A 122 -6.58 13.25 2.95
N GLU A 123 -6.75 12.30 3.86
CA GLU A 123 -6.90 12.57 5.30
C GLU A 123 -5.67 12.11 6.12
N PRO A 124 -5.41 12.74 7.28
CA PRO A 124 -4.35 12.29 8.18
C PRO A 124 -4.55 10.86 8.67
N GLY A 125 -3.47 10.08 8.68
CA GLY A 125 -3.46 8.68 9.10
C GLY A 125 -3.92 7.70 8.01
N GLU A 126 -4.41 8.17 6.86
CA GLU A 126 -4.78 7.30 5.75
C GLU A 126 -3.55 6.82 4.95
N SER A 127 -3.70 5.68 4.30
CA SER A 127 -2.69 5.08 3.44
C SER A 127 -3.16 5.02 1.98
N SER A 128 -2.20 5.10 1.06
CA SER A 128 -2.40 4.75 -0.35
C SER A 128 -1.67 3.45 -0.64
N VAL A 129 -2.38 2.48 -1.22
CA VAL A 129 -1.94 1.09 -1.38
C VAL A 129 -2.28 0.61 -2.79
N GLY A 130 -1.28 0.15 -3.54
CA GLY A 130 -1.50 -0.41 -4.88
C GLY A 130 -2.27 -1.73 -4.83
N ILE A 131 -1.75 -2.72 -4.09
CA ILE A 131 -2.39 -4.03 -3.92
C ILE A 131 -2.35 -4.40 -2.43
N ARG A 132 -3.48 -4.81 -1.87
CA ARG A 132 -3.59 -5.35 -0.50
C ARG A 132 -4.09 -6.79 -0.54
N LEU A 133 -3.27 -7.72 -0.08
CA LEU A 133 -3.62 -9.12 0.08
C LEU A 133 -3.73 -9.44 1.58
N THR A 134 -4.90 -9.90 2.01
CA THR A 134 -5.18 -10.35 3.38
C THR A 134 -5.60 -11.81 3.34
N ASP A 135 -5.05 -12.64 4.22
CA ASP A 135 -5.40 -14.06 4.38
C ASP A 135 -5.52 -14.87 3.07
N SER A 136 -4.72 -14.48 2.06
CA SER A 136 -4.78 -15.02 0.70
C SER A 136 -3.59 -15.93 0.41
N ARG A 137 -3.77 -16.95 -0.43
CA ARG A 137 -2.71 -17.92 -0.78
C ARG A 137 -2.68 -18.23 -2.28
N ALA A 138 -1.51 -18.63 -2.77
CA ALA A 138 -1.31 -18.97 -4.18
C ALA A 138 -1.76 -17.86 -5.18
N VAL A 139 -1.69 -16.60 -4.75
CA VAL A 139 -1.94 -15.43 -5.62
C VAL A 139 -0.66 -15.11 -6.40
N ALA A 140 -0.76 -15.10 -7.73
CA ALA A 140 0.34 -14.72 -8.61
C ALA A 140 0.13 -13.29 -9.14
N ILE A 141 1.07 -12.40 -8.81
CA ILE A 141 1.11 -11.03 -9.31
C ILE A 141 2.35 -10.91 -10.21
N THR A 142 2.17 -10.93 -11.53
CA THR A 142 3.27 -11.01 -12.50
C THR A 142 3.15 -9.97 -13.61
N GLY A 143 4.25 -9.52 -14.20
CA GLY A 143 4.19 -8.61 -15.36
C GLY A 143 3.47 -7.27 -15.12
N ASN A 144 3.27 -6.85 -13.87
CA ASN A 144 2.50 -5.65 -13.54
C ASN A 144 3.41 -4.45 -13.23
N VAL A 145 2.91 -3.23 -13.46
CA VAL A 145 3.51 -1.99 -12.96
C VAL A 145 2.58 -1.41 -11.91
N ILE A 146 3.04 -1.24 -10.67
CA ILE A 146 2.20 -0.78 -9.56
C ILE A 146 2.74 0.54 -9.03
N THR A 147 1.92 1.59 -9.08
CA THR A 147 2.24 2.93 -8.58
C THR A 147 1.27 3.28 -7.47
N ALA A 148 1.80 3.44 -6.25
CA ALA A 148 1.00 3.95 -5.16
C ALA A 148 0.90 5.48 -5.22
N GLY A 149 -0.23 6.03 -4.79
CA GLY A 149 -0.38 7.44 -4.47
C GLY A 149 0.36 7.82 -3.19
N ARG A 150 0.30 9.10 -2.83
CA ARG A 150 0.88 9.62 -1.58
C ARG A 150 0.09 9.14 -0.37
N GLY A 151 0.79 8.74 0.69
CA GLY A 151 0.18 8.51 2.00
C GLY A 151 -0.24 9.82 2.67
N GLY A 152 -1.21 9.74 3.59
CA GLY A 152 -1.65 10.89 4.38
C GLY A 152 -0.57 11.32 5.38
N ALA A 153 -0.63 12.57 5.83
CA ALA A 153 0.19 13.00 6.95
C ALA A 153 -0.13 12.17 8.21
N GLY A 154 0.83 11.98 9.13
CA GLY A 154 0.53 11.35 10.41
C GLY A 154 -0.52 12.13 11.20
N THR A 155 -1.33 11.44 12.01
CA THR A 155 -2.19 12.13 12.98
C THR A 155 -1.28 12.79 14.02
N GLY A 156 -1.30 14.12 14.09
CA GLY A 156 -0.58 14.83 15.12
C GLY A 156 -1.07 14.36 16.50
N SER A 157 -0.14 14.07 17.41
CA SER A 157 -0.50 14.03 18.83
C SER A 157 -0.61 15.46 19.33
N ALA A 158 -1.54 15.75 20.26
CA ALA A 158 -1.52 17.02 20.96
C ALA A 158 -0.11 17.21 21.56
N ASN A 159 0.48 18.39 21.41
CA ASN A 159 1.68 18.74 22.17
C ASN A 159 1.35 18.49 23.64
N GLN A 160 2.06 17.55 24.27
CA GLN A 160 1.95 17.41 25.71
C GLN A 160 2.31 18.77 26.33
N PRO A 161 1.61 19.23 27.38
CA PRO A 161 2.05 20.41 28.12
C PRO A 161 3.55 20.26 28.41
N ALA A 162 4.32 21.34 28.22
CA ALA A 162 5.71 21.33 28.63
C ALA A 162 5.76 20.83 30.08
N ALA A 163 6.61 19.85 30.35
CA ALA A 163 6.81 19.39 31.72
C ALA A 163 7.18 20.60 32.59
N PRO A 164 6.73 20.67 33.85
CA PRO A 164 7.22 21.69 34.77
C PRO A 164 8.74 21.71 34.75
N ASN A 165 9.32 22.92 34.79
CA ASN A 165 10.77 23.06 34.96
C ASN A 165 11.20 22.28 36.21
N GLY A 166 12.38 21.67 36.16
CA GLY A 166 12.98 21.08 37.35
C GLY A 166 13.16 22.12 38.45
N GLU A 167 13.16 21.67 39.70
CA GLU A 167 13.42 22.55 40.85
C GLU A 167 14.79 23.24 40.70
N PRO A 168 14.93 24.52 41.06
CA PRO A 168 16.23 25.17 41.14
C PRO A 168 17.20 24.36 42.01
N GLY A 169 18.48 24.27 41.60
CA GLY A 169 19.51 23.67 42.44
C GLY A 169 19.65 24.40 43.78
N VAL A 170 20.06 23.68 44.83
CA VAL A 170 20.33 24.30 46.14
C VAL A 170 21.53 25.24 46.06
N THR A 171 21.51 26.32 46.84
CA THR A 171 22.65 27.22 47.02
C THR A 171 23.88 26.44 47.50
N GLY A 172 25.04 26.74 46.92
CA GLY A 172 26.31 26.18 47.36
C GLY A 172 26.70 26.62 48.79
N PHE A 173 27.68 25.94 49.38
CA PHE A 173 28.19 26.29 50.72
C PHE A 173 28.83 27.69 50.73
N GLU A 174 28.67 28.42 51.84
CA GLU A 174 29.37 29.70 52.07
C GLU A 174 30.90 29.50 52.05
N GLY A 175 31.61 30.46 51.44
CA GLY A 175 33.06 30.41 51.27
C GLY A 175 33.82 30.50 52.60
N GLY A 176 34.54 29.45 52.95
CA GLY A 176 35.54 29.44 54.02
C GLY A 176 36.88 28.90 53.50
N VAL A 177 38.00 29.39 54.05
CA VAL A 177 39.35 28.96 53.65
C VAL A 177 39.53 27.47 53.95
N ARG A 178 39.44 26.63 52.92
CA ARG A 178 39.67 25.18 53.01
C ARG A 178 40.40 24.67 51.76
N ILE A 179 41.24 23.66 51.95
CA ILE A 179 42.21 23.09 50.98
C ILE A 179 41.53 22.09 50.02
N THR A 180 40.19 22.00 50.00
CA THR A 180 39.44 21.12 49.11
C THR A 180 38.19 21.84 48.61
N ILE A 181 37.99 21.86 47.29
CA ILE A 181 36.78 22.40 46.63
C ILE A 181 35.57 21.59 47.15
N PRO A 182 34.58 22.21 47.81
CA PRO A 182 33.36 21.50 48.18
C PRO A 182 32.65 20.99 46.93
N PRO A 183 32.06 19.78 46.94
CA PRO A 183 31.19 19.36 45.85
C PRO A 183 30.06 20.40 45.69
N GLY A 184 29.71 20.72 44.45
CA GLY A 184 28.57 21.58 44.15
C GLY A 184 27.28 21.02 44.76
N GLY A 185 26.27 21.89 44.92
CA GLY A 185 24.94 21.46 45.34
C GLY A 185 24.41 20.34 44.44
N ALA A 186 23.60 19.43 45.01
CA ALA A 186 22.90 18.43 44.22
C ALA A 186 22.06 19.12 43.12
N GLY A 187 22.06 18.57 41.91
CA GLY A 187 21.24 19.07 40.80
C GLY A 187 19.76 19.03 41.16
N GLY A 188 18.96 19.86 40.48
CA GLY A 188 17.50 19.79 40.59
C GLY A 188 16.98 18.43 40.11
N GLN A 189 15.87 17.96 40.67
CA GLN A 189 15.17 16.81 40.08
C GLN A 189 14.64 17.21 38.70
N GLY A 190 14.82 16.34 37.69
CA GLY A 190 14.22 16.57 36.37
C GLY A 190 12.69 16.51 36.42
N GLY A 191 12.06 16.94 35.33
CA GLY A 191 10.60 16.81 35.16
C GLY A 191 10.12 15.35 35.20
N ALA A 192 8.82 15.15 35.35
CA ALA A 192 8.21 13.82 35.42
C ALA A 192 8.64 12.94 34.23
N GLY A 193 9.38 11.87 34.50
CA GLY A 193 9.99 11.01 33.47
C GLY A 193 11.27 10.29 33.88
N GLY A 194 11.84 10.60 35.05
CA GLY A 194 13.01 9.86 35.57
C GLY A 194 14.34 10.24 34.91
N PHE A 195 14.44 11.43 34.33
CA PHE A 195 15.70 12.00 33.87
C PHE A 195 16.28 12.92 34.95
N ASP A 196 17.59 12.83 35.19
CA ASP A 196 18.28 13.72 36.13
C ASP A 196 18.36 15.15 35.54
N GLY A 197 18.12 16.16 36.37
CA GLY A 197 18.35 17.56 35.99
C GLY A 197 19.84 17.89 35.89
N GLY A 198 20.16 19.02 35.24
CA GLY A 198 21.53 19.51 35.15
C GLY A 198 22.13 19.82 36.54
N ALA A 199 23.44 19.62 36.69
CA ALA A 199 24.16 19.93 37.94
C ALA A 199 24.07 21.42 38.29
N GLY A 200 23.99 21.74 39.60
CA GLY A 200 24.08 23.11 40.09
C GLY A 200 25.44 23.75 39.78
N GLY A 201 25.47 25.08 39.62
CA GLY A 201 26.71 25.82 39.38
C GLY A 201 27.70 25.68 40.54
N GLN A 202 29.00 25.62 40.24
CA GLN A 202 30.02 25.67 41.28
C GLN A 202 30.03 27.05 41.95
N GLY A 203 30.18 27.09 43.28
CA GLY A 203 30.44 28.33 43.99
C GLY A 203 31.78 28.92 43.56
N GLN A 204 31.79 30.21 43.18
CA GLN A 204 33.03 30.91 42.87
C GLN A 204 33.62 31.52 44.13
N VAL A 205 34.95 31.45 44.24
CA VAL A 205 35.71 32.16 45.27
C VAL A 205 35.86 33.62 44.82
N GLY A 206 35.53 34.56 45.70
CA GLY A 206 35.91 35.97 45.55
C GLY A 206 37.33 36.21 46.03
#